data_AF-A0A536DPM4-F1
#
_entry.id   AF-A0A536DPM4-F1
#
_cell.length_a   1.000
_cell.length_b   1.000
_cell.length_c   1.000
_cell.angle_alpha   90.00
_cell.angle_beta   90.00
_cell.angle_gamma   90.00
#
_symmetry.space_group_name_H-M   'P 1'
#
loop_
_entity.id
_entity.type
_entity.pdbx_description
1 polymer ?
#
loop_
_entity_poly.entity_id
_entity_poly.type
_entity_poly.pdbx_seq_one_letter_code
_entity_poly.pdbx_strand_id
1 'polypeptide(L)'
;MSVDERAVAEPQLAPDVLVVAPAPAVIALPGARTLANAGATVMTVAAAAGFSAISLFRYVHFGANGFDLGIQDQTVWGYSRLEVIANTVLGVPNLLGDHFNPILMVLAPFYWLWPSAATLLVAQAVLLAVAGIPIYLWAVQRIGHVAGLAFLGSYLLFWGVLAGVVFDFHHVVFAVPAISTALYATLNKRAAARCRDACGRGRAVSALDVPVARQRTSKRRAPGAREPPS
;
A
#
# COMPACT_ATOMS: atom_id res chain seq x y z
N MET A 1 -47.20 -35.24 14.81
CA MET A 1 -46.28 -34.26 15.44
C MET A 1 -45.56 -33.55 14.32
N SER A 2 -46.02 -32.34 13.96
CA SER A 2 -45.40 -31.49 12.94
C SER A 2 -44.52 -30.49 13.67
N VAL A 3 -43.20 -30.59 13.51
CA VAL A 3 -42.26 -29.62 14.07
C VAL A 3 -42.21 -28.43 13.11
N ASP A 4 -42.68 -27.27 13.58
CA ASP A 4 -42.71 -26.01 12.87
C ASP A 4 -41.28 -25.43 12.82
N GLU A 5 -40.56 -25.62 11.71
CA GLU A 5 -39.27 -24.97 11.43
C GLU A 5 -39.49 -23.48 11.15
N ARG A 6 -39.68 -22.70 12.21
CA ARG A 6 -39.62 -21.25 12.11
C ARG A 6 -38.19 -20.83 11.84
N ALA A 7 -37.98 -20.34 10.63
CA ALA A 7 -36.78 -19.63 10.18
C ALA A 7 -36.32 -18.62 11.24
N VAL A 8 -35.22 -18.95 11.91
CA VAL A 8 -34.47 -18.00 12.73
C VAL A 8 -33.79 -17.07 11.74
N ALA A 9 -34.34 -15.87 11.57
CA ALA A 9 -33.72 -14.81 10.78
C ALA A 9 -32.42 -14.40 11.47
N GLU A 10 -31.29 -14.73 10.84
CA GLU A 10 -29.97 -14.19 11.20
C GLU A 10 -30.03 -12.65 11.10
N PRO A 11 -29.64 -11.90 12.15
CA PRO A 11 -29.51 -10.46 12.02
C PRO A 11 -28.34 -10.18 11.08
N GLN A 12 -28.62 -9.61 9.91
CA GLN A 12 -27.59 -9.05 9.04
C GLN A 12 -26.89 -7.91 9.80
N LEU A 13 -25.74 -8.21 10.40
CA LEU A 13 -24.83 -7.19 10.92
C LEU A 13 -24.38 -6.34 9.72
N ALA A 14 -24.91 -5.13 9.60
CA ALA A 14 -24.36 -4.15 8.67
C ALA A 14 -22.87 -4.00 9.00
N PRO A 15 -21.97 -3.99 8.01
CA PRO A 15 -20.57 -3.69 8.29
C PRO A 15 -20.56 -2.27 8.85
N ASP A 16 -20.20 -2.13 10.13
CA ASP A 16 -19.81 -0.85 10.71
C ASP A 16 -18.59 -0.36 9.92
N VAL A 17 -18.88 0.37 8.85
CA VAL A 17 -17.87 1.03 8.04
C VAL A 17 -17.32 2.11 8.94
N LEU A 18 -16.12 1.85 9.47
CA LEU A 18 -15.28 2.89 10.05
C LEU A 18 -14.95 3.88 8.92
N VAL A 19 -15.87 4.81 8.68
CA VAL A 19 -15.64 5.99 7.85
C VAL A 19 -14.68 6.84 8.67
N VAL A 20 -13.38 6.63 8.46
CA VAL A 20 -12.36 7.58 8.90
C VAL A 20 -12.68 8.87 8.16
N ALA A 21 -13.31 9.81 8.87
CA ALA A 21 -13.57 11.14 8.37
C ALA A 21 -12.24 11.71 7.82
N PRO A 22 -12.25 12.42 6.68
CA PRO A 22 -11.04 13.06 6.21
C PRO A 22 -10.51 13.95 7.33
N ALA A 23 -9.23 13.77 7.68
CA ALA A 23 -8.59 14.62 8.66
C ALA A 23 -8.85 16.09 8.30
N PRO A 24 -9.12 16.97 9.28
CA PRO A 24 -9.30 18.39 9.00
C PRO A 24 -8.11 18.87 8.19
N ALA A 25 -8.37 19.69 7.17
CA ALA A 25 -7.33 20.23 6.31
C ALA A 25 -6.35 21.06 7.14
N VAL A 26 -5.31 20.42 7.65
CA VAL A 26 -4.19 21.11 8.30
C VAL A 26 -3.54 21.92 7.19
N ILE A 27 -3.49 23.24 7.37
CA ILE A 27 -2.82 24.17 6.47
C ILE A 27 -1.36 23.74 6.41
N ALA A 28 -0.99 22.99 5.37
CA ALA A 28 0.36 22.49 5.19
C ALA A 28 1.26 23.66 4.80
N LEU A 29 2.28 23.93 5.60
CA LEU A 29 3.32 24.89 5.24
C LEU A 29 3.95 24.48 3.90
N PRO A 30 4.20 25.42 2.96
CA PRO A 30 4.69 25.11 1.62
C PRO A 30 6.04 24.35 1.55
N GLY A 31 6.77 24.18 2.66
CA GLY A 31 7.96 23.34 2.77
C GLY A 31 7.77 21.96 3.44
N ALA A 32 6.66 21.74 4.16
CA ALA A 32 6.45 20.52 4.95
C ALA A 32 6.33 19.27 4.07
N ARG A 33 5.77 19.42 2.86
CA ARG A 33 5.64 18.33 1.89
C ARG A 33 7.00 17.88 1.35
N THR A 34 7.84 18.85 0.96
CA THR A 34 9.19 18.59 0.44
C THR A 34 10.07 17.96 1.51
N LEU A 35 10.04 18.47 2.74
CA LEU A 35 10.79 17.89 3.86
C LEU A 35 10.33 16.48 4.21
N ALA A 36 9.02 16.21 4.20
CA ALA A 36 8.51 14.87 4.46
C ALA A 36 8.87 13.87 3.36
N ASN A 37 8.83 14.29 2.09
CA ASN A 37 9.24 13.44 0.97
C ASN A 37 10.75 13.18 0.99
N ALA A 38 11.55 14.18 1.36
CA ALA A 38 12.98 14.02 1.59
C ALA A 38 13.24 13.05 2.76
N GLY A 39 12.49 13.19 3.86
CA GLY A 39 12.54 12.27 5.00
C GLY A 39 12.24 10.83 4.60
N ALA A 40 11.18 10.60 3.82
CA ALA A 40 10.85 9.27 3.32
C ALA A 40 11.96 8.70 2.42
N THR A 41 12.53 9.54 1.54
CA THR A 41 13.65 9.16 0.67
C THR A 41 14.87 8.76 1.50
N VAL A 42 15.23 9.57 2.49
CA VAL A 42 16.35 9.28 3.41
C VAL A 42 16.10 7.99 4.17
N MET A 43 14.90 7.76 4.70
CA MET A 43 14.54 6.52 5.39
C MET A 43 14.67 5.29 4.48
N THR A 44 14.15 5.36 3.25
CA THR A 44 14.23 4.25 2.29
C THR A 44 15.67 3.96 1.87
N VAL A 45 16.47 5.00 1.59
CA VAL A 45 17.89 4.83 1.21
C VAL A 45 18.71 4.31 2.39
N ALA A 46 18.52 4.86 3.59
CA ALA A 46 19.19 4.39 4.79
C ALA A 46 18.82 2.94 5.12
N ALA A 47 17.55 2.56 4.96
CA ALA A 47 17.12 1.18 5.13
C ALA A 47 17.71 0.25 4.07
N ALA A 48 17.70 0.62 2.78
CA ALA A 48 18.33 -0.17 1.74
C ALA A 48 19.83 -0.40 2.01
N ALA A 49 20.55 0.63 2.44
CA ALA A 49 21.96 0.54 2.82
C ALA A 49 22.17 -0.33 4.07
N GLY A 50 21.38 -0.13 5.13
CA GLY A 50 21.45 -0.90 6.37
C GLY A 50 21.10 -2.38 6.18
N PHE A 51 20.03 -2.66 5.44
CA PHE A 51 19.63 -4.02 5.08
C PHE A 51 20.71 -4.71 4.25
N SER A 52 21.26 -4.02 3.25
CA SER A 52 22.37 -4.53 2.45
C SER A 52 23.58 -4.83 3.33
N ALA A 53 23.95 -3.93 4.24
CA ALA A 53 25.07 -4.13 5.16
C ALA A 53 24.85 -5.37 6.06
N ILE A 54 23.63 -5.58 6.57
CA ILE A 54 23.29 -6.76 7.39
C ILE A 54 23.42 -8.05 6.56
N SER A 55 22.81 -8.10 5.38
CA SER A 55 22.85 -9.30 4.52
C SER A 55 24.28 -9.61 4.06
N LEU A 56 25.06 -8.59 3.68
CA LEU A 56 26.46 -8.74 3.28
C LEU A 56 27.34 -9.15 4.45
N PHE A 57 27.12 -8.60 5.65
CA PHE A 57 27.85 -9.02 6.84
C PHE A 57 27.62 -10.50 7.12
N ARG A 58 26.38 -10.98 7.06
CA ARG A 58 26.07 -12.42 7.18
C ARG A 58 26.79 -13.23 6.11
N TYR A 59 26.75 -12.77 4.85
CA TYR A 59 27.35 -13.47 3.73
C TYR A 59 28.87 -13.65 3.89
N VAL A 60 29.61 -12.59 4.20
CA VAL A 60 31.08 -12.66 4.32
C VAL A 60 31.57 -13.37 5.59
N HIS A 61 30.70 -13.57 6.58
CA HIS A 61 30.98 -14.33 7.80
C HIS A 61 30.37 -15.75 7.76
N PHE A 62 30.00 -16.26 6.58
CA PHE A 62 29.44 -17.61 6.40
C PHE A 62 28.14 -17.87 7.20
N GLY A 63 27.40 -16.81 7.54
CA GLY A 63 26.10 -16.87 8.20
C GLY A 63 24.91 -16.97 7.24
N ALA A 64 25.15 -16.96 5.93
CA ALA A 64 24.16 -17.20 4.88
C ALA A 64 24.00 -18.71 4.62
N ASN A 65 22.76 -19.17 4.42
CA ASN A 65 22.47 -20.51 3.94
C ASN A 65 22.84 -20.60 2.45
N GLY A 66 23.92 -21.33 2.18
CA GLY A 66 24.46 -21.46 0.82
C GLY A 66 23.56 -22.19 -0.16
N PHE A 67 22.57 -22.96 0.32
CA PHE A 67 21.72 -23.77 -0.55
C PHE A 67 20.78 -22.90 -1.41
N ASP A 68 19.86 -22.15 -0.79
CA ASP A 68 18.91 -21.30 -1.50
C ASP A 68 19.64 -20.21 -2.32
N LEU A 69 20.66 -19.61 -1.72
CA LEU A 69 21.45 -18.57 -2.35
C LEU A 69 22.21 -19.09 -3.58
N GLY A 70 22.81 -20.27 -3.48
CA GLY A 70 23.59 -20.89 -4.56
C GLY A 70 22.73 -21.31 -5.75
N ILE A 71 21.52 -21.80 -5.51
CA ILE A 71 20.56 -22.13 -6.58
C ILE A 71 20.28 -20.89 -7.43
N GLN A 72 20.01 -19.77 -6.78
CA GLN A 72 19.61 -18.53 -7.45
C GLN A 72 20.82 -17.84 -8.10
N ASP A 73 21.98 -17.84 -7.43
CA ASP A 73 23.24 -17.29 -7.93
C ASP A 73 23.68 -17.95 -9.23
N GLN A 74 23.75 -19.29 -9.26
CA GLN A 74 24.11 -20.03 -10.47
C GLN A 74 23.13 -19.75 -11.61
N THR A 75 21.83 -19.69 -11.31
CA THR A 75 20.80 -19.44 -12.32
C THR A 75 20.94 -18.05 -12.94
N VAL A 76 21.09 -17.00 -12.12
CA VAL A 76 21.26 -15.62 -12.60
C VAL A 76 22.61 -15.46 -13.32
N TRP A 77 23.65 -16.15 -12.87
CA TRP A 77 24.94 -16.20 -13.58
C TRP A 77 24.78 -16.74 -15.01
N GLY A 78 24.03 -17.83 -15.21
CA GLY A 78 23.71 -18.34 -16.55
C GLY A 78 22.97 -17.29 -17.40
N TYR A 79 21.93 -16.66 -16.84
CA TYR A 79 21.17 -15.62 -17.55
C TYR A 79 22.02 -14.41 -17.92
N SER A 80 23.03 -14.03 -17.11
CA SER A 80 23.96 -12.95 -17.42
C SER A 80 24.79 -13.22 -18.68
N ARG A 81 24.93 -14.49 -19.06
CA ARG A 81 25.59 -14.94 -20.29
C ARG A 81 24.62 -15.23 -21.42
N LEU A 82 23.32 -14.92 -21.23
CA LEU A 82 22.24 -15.26 -22.15
C LEU A 82 22.08 -16.77 -22.36
N GLU A 83 22.42 -17.56 -21.34
CA GLU A 83 22.37 -19.02 -21.36
C GLU A 83 21.32 -19.53 -20.35
N VAL A 84 20.62 -20.60 -20.69
CA VAL A 84 19.82 -21.39 -19.74
C VAL A 84 20.64 -22.62 -19.38
N ILE A 85 21.17 -22.67 -18.17
CA ILE A 85 22.13 -23.68 -17.73
C ILE A 85 21.51 -24.66 -16.72
N ALA A 86 22.12 -25.84 -16.61
CA ALA A 86 21.82 -26.77 -15.53
C ALA A 86 22.18 -26.16 -14.18
N ASN A 87 21.32 -26.40 -13.19
CA ASN A 87 21.57 -25.99 -11.82
C ASN A 87 22.21 -27.16 -11.07
N THR A 88 23.50 -27.08 -10.77
CA THR A 88 24.27 -28.13 -10.08
C THR A 88 24.01 -28.15 -8.58
N VAL A 89 23.48 -27.06 -8.00
CA VAL A 89 23.14 -27.01 -6.56
C VAL A 89 21.87 -27.81 -6.30
N LEU A 90 20.85 -27.61 -7.14
CA LEU A 90 19.58 -28.33 -7.04
C LEU A 90 19.58 -29.67 -7.81
N GLY A 91 20.46 -29.84 -8.79
CA GLY A 91 20.56 -31.04 -9.61
C GLY A 91 19.54 -31.13 -10.76
N VAL A 92 19.09 -29.98 -11.29
CA VAL A 92 18.06 -29.92 -12.36
C VAL A 92 18.64 -29.42 -13.69
N PRO A 93 18.10 -29.84 -14.86
CA PRO A 93 18.60 -29.43 -16.17
C PRO A 93 18.50 -27.93 -16.45
N ASN A 94 17.53 -27.25 -15.82
CA ASN A 94 17.42 -25.79 -15.76
C ASN A 94 16.39 -25.41 -14.69
N LEU A 95 16.57 -24.25 -14.06
CA LEU A 95 15.67 -23.83 -12.97
C LEU A 95 14.27 -23.44 -13.47
N LEU A 96 14.11 -22.97 -14.71
CA LEU A 96 12.80 -22.58 -15.26
C LEU A 96 11.81 -23.75 -15.30
N GLY A 97 12.30 -24.97 -15.53
CA GLY A 97 11.48 -26.19 -15.54
C GLY A 97 11.11 -26.71 -14.15
N ASP A 98 11.84 -26.29 -13.11
CA ASP A 98 11.58 -26.65 -11.71
C ASP A 98 10.70 -25.59 -11.03
N HIS A 99 11.13 -24.32 -11.07
CA HIS A 99 10.35 -23.16 -10.63
C HIS A 99 10.37 -22.07 -11.71
N PHE A 100 9.20 -21.81 -12.32
CA PHE A 100 9.05 -20.84 -13.38
C PHE A 100 9.17 -19.39 -12.89
N ASN A 101 10.40 -18.89 -12.80
CA ASN A 101 10.76 -17.57 -12.28
C ASN A 101 11.54 -16.72 -13.29
N PRO A 102 10.94 -16.35 -14.44
CA PRO A 102 11.61 -15.52 -15.45
C PRO A 102 12.00 -14.13 -14.93
N ILE A 103 11.39 -13.67 -13.83
CA ILE A 103 11.73 -12.38 -13.19
C ILE A 103 13.21 -12.30 -12.79
N LEU A 104 13.86 -13.44 -12.53
CA LEU A 104 15.29 -13.49 -12.21
C LEU A 104 16.19 -12.98 -13.33
N MET A 105 15.73 -13.00 -14.59
CA MET A 105 16.46 -12.43 -15.72
C MET A 105 16.68 -10.92 -15.56
N VAL A 106 15.82 -10.22 -14.80
CA VAL A 106 16.02 -8.79 -14.47
C VAL A 106 17.29 -8.57 -13.67
N LEU A 107 17.78 -9.57 -12.93
CA LEU A 107 19.02 -9.48 -12.16
C LEU A 107 20.29 -9.71 -12.99
N ALA A 108 20.14 -10.26 -14.20
CA ALA A 108 21.26 -10.64 -15.07
C ALA A 108 22.20 -9.47 -15.44
N PRO A 109 21.71 -8.27 -15.80
CA PRO A 109 22.60 -7.14 -16.10
C PRO A 109 23.45 -6.68 -14.92
N PHE A 110 22.98 -6.89 -13.68
CA PHE A 110 23.74 -6.50 -12.49
C PHE A 110 24.94 -7.43 -12.25
N TYR A 111 24.91 -8.66 -12.78
CA TYR A 111 26.05 -9.57 -12.75
C TYR A 111 27.18 -9.13 -13.69
N TRP A 112 26.91 -8.26 -14.66
CA TRP A 112 27.98 -7.64 -15.46
C TRP A 112 28.79 -6.61 -14.66
N LEU A 113 28.20 -6.05 -13.59
CA LEU A 113 28.88 -5.12 -12.69
C LEU A 113 29.52 -5.85 -11.51
N TRP A 114 28.80 -6.81 -10.93
CA TRP A 114 29.27 -7.58 -9.79
C TRP A 114 28.74 -9.03 -9.85
N PRO A 115 29.49 -9.97 -10.45
CA PRO A 115 29.08 -11.37 -10.59
C PRO A 115 29.28 -12.12 -9.28
N SER A 116 28.38 -11.91 -8.32
CA SER A 116 28.44 -12.53 -6.99
C SER A 116 27.03 -12.67 -6.41
N ALA A 117 26.82 -13.70 -5.59
CA ALA A 117 25.62 -13.88 -4.77
C ALA A 117 25.31 -12.65 -3.90
N ALA A 118 26.32 -11.86 -3.52
CA ALA A 118 26.17 -10.58 -2.83
C ALA A 118 25.25 -9.60 -3.59
N THR A 119 25.28 -9.61 -4.92
CA THR A 119 24.40 -8.78 -5.77
C THR A 119 22.93 -9.13 -5.56
N LEU A 120 22.61 -10.41 -5.36
CA LEU A 120 21.25 -10.85 -5.08
C LEU A 120 20.77 -10.37 -3.71
N LEU A 121 21.63 -10.47 -2.70
CA LEU A 121 21.32 -9.99 -1.35
C LEU A 121 21.05 -8.49 -1.32
N VAL A 122 21.87 -7.69 -2.02
CA VAL A 122 21.65 -6.25 -2.17
C VAL A 122 20.35 -5.97 -2.92
N ALA A 123 20.06 -6.69 -4.00
CA ALA A 123 18.80 -6.53 -4.73
C ALA A 123 17.58 -6.81 -3.84
N GLN A 124 17.60 -7.89 -3.04
CA GLN A 124 16.56 -8.20 -2.07
C GLN A 124 16.40 -7.10 -1.02
N ALA A 125 17.50 -6.60 -0.45
CA ALA A 125 17.49 -5.49 0.51
C ALA A 125 16.85 -4.21 -0.07
N VAL A 126 17.21 -3.85 -1.31
CA VAL A 126 16.66 -2.68 -2.01
C VAL A 126 15.17 -2.85 -2.29
N LEU A 127 14.75 -4.01 -2.79
CA LEU A 127 13.33 -4.29 -3.09
C LEU A 127 12.46 -4.22 -1.83
N LEU A 128 12.95 -4.78 -0.72
CA LEU A 128 12.27 -4.70 0.58
C LEU A 128 12.13 -3.25 1.06
N ALA A 129 13.17 -2.43 0.95
CA ALA A 129 13.11 -1.03 1.35
C ALA A 129 12.16 -0.21 0.45
N VAL A 130 12.23 -0.39 -0.87
CA VAL A 130 11.40 0.32 -1.87
C VAL A 130 9.93 -0.02 -1.72
N ALA A 131 9.59 -1.24 -1.29
CA ALA A 131 8.21 -1.64 -1.07
C ALA A 131 7.48 -0.84 0.03
N GLY A 132 8.21 -0.08 0.87
CA GLY A 132 7.61 0.87 1.81
C GLY A 132 7.07 2.15 1.17
N ILE A 133 7.55 2.52 -0.03
CA ILE A 133 7.17 3.79 -0.69
C ILE A 133 5.66 3.86 -0.97
N PRO A 134 4.99 2.85 -1.56
CA PRO A 134 3.54 2.92 -1.80
C PRO A 134 2.73 3.02 -0.49
N ILE A 135 3.22 2.42 0.60
CA ILE A 135 2.60 2.50 1.94
C ILE A 135 2.69 3.94 2.46
N TYR A 136 3.87 4.56 2.36
CA TYR A 136 4.07 5.98 2.68
C TYR A 136 3.11 6.86 1.87
N LEU A 137 3.10 6.71 0.55
CA LEU A 137 2.27 7.53 -0.35
C LEU A 137 0.79 7.38 -0.03
N TRP A 138 0.33 6.17 0.26
CA TRP A 138 -1.05 5.93 0.70
C TRP A 138 -1.37 6.68 2.00
N ALA A 139 -0.53 6.52 3.03
CA ALA A 139 -0.76 7.10 4.34
C ALA A 139 -0.73 8.64 4.31
N VAL A 140 0.20 9.24 3.57
CA VAL A 140 0.26 10.71 3.38
C VAL A 140 -1.07 11.25 2.84
N GLN A 141 -1.69 10.55 1.87
CA GLN A 141 -2.93 10.98 1.24
C GLN A 141 -4.16 10.87 2.15
N ARG A 142 -4.10 10.07 3.22
CA ARG A 142 -5.25 9.80 4.10
C ARG A 142 -5.18 10.51 5.44
N ILE A 143 -3.99 10.53 6.04
CA ILE A 143 -3.79 10.91 7.44
C ILE A 143 -2.61 11.87 7.65
N GLY A 144 -1.93 12.29 6.56
CA GLY A 144 -0.90 13.32 6.58
C GLY A 144 0.54 12.81 6.67
N HIS A 145 1.49 13.74 6.56
CA HIS A 145 2.92 13.41 6.36
C HIS A 145 3.60 12.73 7.55
N VAL A 146 3.32 13.17 8.78
CA VAL A 146 3.92 12.58 9.99
C VAL A 146 3.50 11.12 10.14
N ALA A 147 2.20 10.86 10.01
CA ALA A 147 1.69 9.50 10.02
C ALA A 147 2.23 8.68 8.84
N GLY A 148 2.36 9.27 7.65
CA GLY A 148 3.02 8.63 6.51
C GLY A 148 4.43 8.14 6.83
N LEU A 149 5.26 9.00 7.43
CA LEU A 149 6.62 8.63 7.87
C LEU A 149 6.60 7.57 8.97
N ALA A 150 5.67 7.64 9.91
CA ALA A 150 5.50 6.62 10.94
C ALA A 150 5.16 5.26 10.32
N PHE A 151 4.22 5.19 9.38
CA PHE A 151 3.87 3.95 8.66
C PHE A 151 5.06 3.39 7.87
N LEU A 152 5.83 4.25 7.20
CA LEU A 152 7.06 3.83 6.52
C LEU A 152 8.06 3.24 7.51
N GLY A 153 8.32 3.92 8.63
CA GLY A 153 9.20 3.44 9.69
C GLY A 153 8.74 2.11 10.28
N SER A 154 7.43 1.99 10.58
CA SER A 154 6.84 0.75 11.08
C SER A 154 7.00 -0.41 10.09
N TYR A 155 6.82 -0.16 8.80
CA TYR A 155 7.07 -1.18 7.77
C TYR A 155 8.55 -1.59 7.71
N LEU A 156 9.48 -0.62 7.66
CA LEU A 156 10.92 -0.91 7.55
C LEU A 156 11.47 -1.63 8.79
N LEU A 157 10.90 -1.37 9.97
CA LEU A 157 11.28 -2.02 11.22
C LEU A 157 10.44 -3.26 11.54
N PHE A 158 9.44 -3.57 10.72
CA PHE A 158 8.59 -4.73 10.94
C PHE A 158 9.42 -6.01 10.87
N TRP A 159 9.24 -6.89 11.86
CA TRP A 159 10.00 -8.14 11.94
C TRP A 159 9.89 -8.97 10.66
N GLY A 160 8.74 -9.00 9.98
CA GLY A 160 8.62 -9.74 8.72
C GLY A 160 9.53 -9.21 7.61
N VAL A 161 9.77 -7.89 7.55
CA VAL A 161 10.72 -7.29 6.60
C VAL A 161 12.15 -7.62 7.02
N LEU A 162 12.48 -7.41 8.30
CA LEU A 162 13.82 -7.71 8.83
C LEU A 162 14.18 -9.20 8.73
N ALA A 163 13.21 -10.09 8.93
CA ALA A 163 13.35 -11.53 8.73
C ALA A 163 13.73 -11.86 7.28
N GLY A 164 13.12 -11.18 6.29
CA GLY A 164 13.52 -11.28 4.89
C GLY A 164 14.92 -10.76 4.61
N VAL A 165 15.39 -9.73 5.32
CA VAL A 165 16.76 -9.19 5.21
C VAL A 165 17.80 -10.19 5.73
N VAL A 166 17.49 -10.87 6.84
CA VAL A 166 18.37 -11.91 7.43
C VAL A 166 18.13 -13.30 6.86
N PHE A 167 17.22 -13.44 5.89
CA PHE A 167 17.09 -14.64 5.07
C PHE A 167 17.93 -14.48 3.80
N ASP A 168 18.23 -15.59 3.15
CA ASP A 168 18.99 -15.54 1.90
C ASP A 168 18.08 -15.20 0.72
N PHE A 169 18.68 -15.01 -0.46
CA PHE A 169 17.94 -14.48 -1.58
C PHE A 169 16.80 -15.42 -1.99
N HIS A 170 15.57 -14.89 -2.02
CA HIS A 170 14.41 -15.62 -2.49
C HIS A 170 13.59 -14.76 -3.46
N HIS A 171 13.33 -15.28 -4.65
CA HIS A 171 12.70 -14.53 -5.75
C HIS A 171 11.32 -13.96 -5.40
N VAL A 172 10.63 -14.53 -4.40
CA VAL A 172 9.35 -13.99 -3.89
C VAL A 172 9.50 -12.55 -3.37
N VAL A 173 10.72 -12.07 -3.06
CA VAL A 173 10.96 -10.67 -2.68
C VAL A 173 10.44 -9.68 -3.73
N PHE A 174 10.45 -10.03 -5.02
CA PHE A 174 9.88 -9.18 -6.08
C PHE A 174 8.37 -8.93 -5.90
N ALA A 175 7.66 -9.85 -5.25
CA ALA A 175 6.23 -9.71 -4.97
C ALA A 175 5.96 -8.59 -3.95
N VAL A 176 6.88 -8.31 -3.03
CA VAL A 176 6.66 -7.33 -1.95
C VAL A 176 6.40 -5.92 -2.49
N PRO A 177 7.27 -5.30 -3.33
CA PRO A 177 6.98 -4.00 -3.94
C PRO A 177 5.84 -4.06 -4.95
N ALA A 178 5.66 -5.19 -5.66
CA ALA A 178 4.56 -5.35 -6.61
C ALA A 178 3.19 -5.31 -5.92
N ILE A 179 3.02 -6.08 -4.84
CA ILE A 179 1.79 -6.12 -4.04
C ILE A 179 1.55 -4.77 -3.36
N SER A 180 2.58 -4.18 -2.75
CA SER A 180 2.47 -2.86 -2.12
C SER A 180 1.99 -1.79 -3.11
N THR A 181 2.55 -1.79 -4.32
CA THR A 181 2.15 -0.87 -5.41
C THR A 181 0.74 -1.17 -5.92
N ALA A 182 0.37 -2.45 -6.08
CA ALA A 182 -0.96 -2.86 -6.51
C ALA A 182 -2.05 -2.46 -5.50
N LEU A 183 -1.76 -2.62 -4.20
CA LEU A 183 -2.64 -2.18 -3.12
C LEU A 183 -2.82 -0.67 -3.14
N TYR A 184 -1.73 0.09 -3.21
CA TYR A 184 -1.78 1.56 -3.35
C TYR A 184 -2.67 1.99 -4.53
N ALA A 185 -2.46 1.42 -5.71
CA ALA A 185 -3.24 1.74 -6.90
C ALA A 185 -4.73 1.39 -6.73
N THR A 186 -5.05 0.23 -6.16
CA THR A 186 -6.42 -0.24 -5.99
C THR A 186 -7.18 0.59 -4.95
N LEU A 187 -6.55 0.91 -3.82
CA LEU A 187 -7.14 1.71 -2.75
C LEU A 187 -7.43 3.14 -3.20
N ASN A 188 -6.63 3.67 -4.12
CA ASN A 188 -6.83 5.01 -4.67
C ASN A 188 -7.85 5.05 -5.82
N LYS A 189 -7.91 4.03 -6.69
CA LYS A 189 -9.00 3.90 -7.68
C LYS A 189 -10.37 3.79 -7.01
N ARG A 190 -10.49 2.99 -5.94
CA ARG A 190 -11.74 2.85 -5.17
C ARG A 190 -12.18 4.16 -4.51
N ALA A 191 -11.23 4.92 -3.97
CA ALA A 191 -11.54 6.23 -3.39
C ALA A 191 -12.06 7.21 -4.45
N ALA A 192 -11.43 7.25 -5.63
CA ALA A 192 -11.89 8.09 -6.75
C ALA A 192 -13.29 7.67 -7.25
N ALA A 193 -13.56 6.37 -7.38
CA ALA A 193 -14.88 5.86 -7.77
C ALA A 193 -15.98 6.24 -6.77
N ARG A 194 -15.74 6.04 -5.47
CA ARG A 194 -16.72 6.43 -4.41
C ARG A 194 -17.01 7.92 -4.42
N CYS A 195 -16.01 8.76 -4.62
CA CYS A 195 -16.19 10.21 -4.73
C CYS A 195 -17.10 10.56 -5.93
N ARG A 196 -16.88 9.93 -7.09
CA ARG A 196 -17.76 10.10 -8.26
C ARG A 196 -19.20 9.65 -7.98
N ASP A 197 -19.40 8.51 -7.33
CA ASP A 197 -20.75 8.02 -7.01
C ASP A 197 -21.48 8.89 -5.98
N ALA A 198 -20.74 9.46 -5.02
CA ALA A 198 -21.29 10.39 -4.03
C ALA A 198 -21.67 11.74 -4.69
N CYS A 199 -20.81 12.31 -5.54
CA CYS A 199 -21.12 13.51 -6.30
C CYS A 199 -22.25 13.29 -7.33
N GLY A 200 -22.31 12.12 -7.96
CA GLY A 200 -23.37 11.73 -8.88
C GLY A 200 -24.73 11.59 -8.19
N ARG A 201 -24.76 10.98 -7.00
CA ARG A 201 -25.97 10.91 -6.15
C ARG A 201 -26.39 12.27 -5.60
N GLY A 202 -25.44 13.14 -5.25
CA GLY A 202 -25.72 14.51 -4.83
C GLY A 202 -26.39 15.39 -5.89
N ARG A 203 -26.21 15.08 -7.19
CA ARG A 203 -26.93 15.75 -8.29
C ARG A 203 -28.35 15.21 -8.51
N ALA A 204 -28.65 13.98 -8.10
CA ALA A 204 -29.95 13.36 -8.32
C ALA A 204 -31.02 13.81 -7.31
N VAL A 205 -30.64 14.40 -6.18
CA VAL A 205 -31.59 14.80 -5.11
C VAL A 205 -32.05 16.28 -5.24
N SER A 206 -31.60 17.04 -6.26
CA SER A 206 -31.96 18.47 -6.41
C SER A 206 -33.08 18.74 -7.42
N ALA A 207 -33.83 17.73 -7.90
CA ALA A 207 -34.81 17.91 -8.97
C ALA A 207 -36.25 17.47 -8.65
N LEU A 208 -36.57 17.01 -7.43
CA LEU A 208 -37.96 16.67 -7.06
C LEU A 208 -38.33 17.26 -5.69
N ASP A 209 -39.35 18.11 -5.74
CA ASP A 209 -40.27 18.54 -4.67
C ASP A 209 -39.78 19.59 -3.64
N VAL A 210 -39.79 20.86 -4.07
CA VAL A 210 -40.13 21.98 -3.19
C VAL A 210 -41.53 22.46 -3.56
N PRO A 211 -42.58 22.18 -2.76
CA PRO A 211 -43.90 22.77 -3.00
C PRO A 211 -43.83 24.25 -2.64
N VAL A 212 -43.94 25.12 -3.65
CA VAL A 212 -44.06 26.57 -3.49
C VAL A 212 -45.39 26.88 -2.81
N ALA A 213 -45.36 27.10 -1.50
CA ALA A 213 -46.49 27.62 -0.75
C ALA A 213 -46.71 29.10 -1.12
N ARG A 214 -47.80 29.38 -1.84
CA ARG A 214 -48.28 30.75 -2.14
C ARG A 214 -48.56 31.50 -0.84
N GLN A 215 -47.77 32.55 -0.57
CA GLN A 215 -48.09 33.53 0.46
C GLN A 215 -49.33 34.34 0.04
N ARG A 216 -50.44 34.15 0.74
CA ARG A 216 -51.62 35.01 0.66
C ARG A 216 -51.38 36.21 1.59
N THR A 217 -51.05 37.36 1.02
CA THR A 217 -50.95 38.63 1.76
C THR A 217 -52.35 39.07 2.19
N SER A 218 -52.66 38.93 3.48
CA SER A 218 -53.83 39.57 4.10
C SER A 218 -53.45 41.00 4.53
N LYS A 219 -54.08 41.97 3.88
CA LYS A 219 -53.90 43.41 4.10
C LYS A 219 -54.45 43.80 5.48
N ARG A 220 -53.62 44.52 6.25
CA ARG A 220 -53.96 45.24 7.50
C ARG A 220 -55.26 46.04 7.37
N ARG A 221 -56.05 46.04 8.45
CA ARG A 221 -56.91 47.18 8.83
C ARG A 221 -56.98 47.27 10.35
N ALA A 222 -56.32 48.28 10.92
CA ALA A 222 -56.75 48.88 12.18
C ALA A 222 -57.84 49.91 11.84
N PRO A 223 -58.85 50.14 12.70
CA PRO A 223 -58.69 51.25 13.66
C PRO A 223 -59.48 51.10 14.98
N GLY A 224 -59.12 51.94 15.97
CA GLY A 224 -60.12 52.60 16.79
C GLY A 224 -60.07 52.27 18.28
N ALA A 225 -59.41 53.14 19.05
CA ALA A 225 -59.67 53.35 20.46
C ALA A 225 -61.08 53.92 20.68
N ARG A 226 -61.76 53.53 21.77
CA ARG A 226 -62.73 54.34 22.54
C ARG A 226 -63.12 53.64 23.86
N GLU A 227 -62.74 54.30 24.96
CA GLU A 227 -63.33 54.50 26.30
C GLU A 227 -64.05 53.39 27.11
N PRO A 228 -63.94 53.41 28.46
CA PRO A 228 -64.67 52.54 29.38
C PRO A 228 -65.93 53.18 29.97
N PRO A 229 -66.81 52.40 30.62
CA PRO A 229 -67.58 52.94 31.73
C PRO A 229 -67.59 52.06 33.00
N SER A 230 -67.49 52.79 34.13
CA SER A 230 -67.90 52.56 35.53
C SER A 230 -67.61 51.23 36.21
#